data_AF-A0A1Y2JY65-F1
#
_entry.id   AF-A0A1Y2JY65-F1
#
_cell.length_a   1.000
_cell.length_b   1.000
_cell.length_c   1.000
_cell.angle_alpha   90.00
_cell.angle_beta   90.00
_cell.angle_gamma   90.00
#
_symmetry.space_group_name_H-M   'P 1'
#
loop_
_entity.id
_entity.type
_entity.pdbx_description
1 polymer ?
#
loop_
_entity_poly.entity_id
_entity_poly.type
_entity_poly.pdbx_seq_one_letter_code
_entity_poly.pdbx_strand_id
1 'polypeptide(L)'
;MLAIPPPQEEFAKLLKENDAGVWERWNKASGGKQLTSIGTKQLTAIVLPIFKTEKITPHQAKALSLLFRINLSNGAHATLSQGIADAYENDFFFRGSKRALTTVKELEPLNGALGMGSVGKINFVSPETGLEYAPDLYSAIRSLVHQEKIRVFEVNAAKLKGHVGLYRSDSKRLILYEGFEPERSKMYMVHEATHAIQDWKDLASKKVKYKETDAFIAGAVAAVTVNKDTNVLEHPKAEKPAVELVLAGQATRGNAAWTQAYADVVKAVEVDESYSAIAERVDDWNEKKGEEAVLRAALVHFKVAEFLATMGVDIFTKVSRFIPGQR
;
A
#
# COMPACT_ATOMS: atom_id res chain seq x y z
N MET A 1 -13.23 -7.39 15.14
CA MET A 1 -14.36 -6.93 15.98
C MET A 1 -15.02 -5.76 15.29
N LEU A 2 -16.32 -5.84 14.98
CA LEU A 2 -17.06 -4.68 14.50
C LEU A 2 -17.18 -3.70 15.67
N ALA A 3 -16.78 -2.44 15.47
CA ALA A 3 -16.94 -1.41 16.48
C ALA A 3 -18.41 -1.29 16.87
N ILE A 4 -18.69 -1.03 18.16
CA ILE A 4 -20.05 -0.78 18.64
C ILE A 4 -20.64 0.35 17.78
N PRO A 5 -21.86 0.18 17.21
CA PRO A 5 -22.49 1.23 16.43
C PRO A 5 -22.59 2.52 17.24
N PRO A 6 -22.27 3.69 16.67
CA PRO A 6 -22.56 4.95 17.36
C PRO A 6 -24.08 5.06 17.60
N PRO A 7 -24.51 5.77 18.65
CA PRO A 7 -25.92 6.12 18.86
C PRO A 7 -26.57 6.68 17.59
N GLN A 8 -27.86 6.41 17.38
CA GLN A 8 -28.56 6.74 16.13
C GLN A 8 -28.47 8.22 15.74
N GLU A 9 -28.58 9.13 16.71
CA GLU A 9 -28.45 10.57 16.47
C GLU A 9 -27.04 10.94 16.00
N GLU A 10 -26.02 10.36 16.63
CA GLU A 10 -24.63 10.54 16.25
C GLU A 10 -24.35 9.95 14.87
N PHE A 11 -24.84 8.73 14.58
CA PHE A 11 -24.75 8.12 13.26
C PHE A 11 -25.35 9.02 12.17
N ALA A 12 -26.58 9.49 12.37
CA ALA A 12 -27.27 10.32 11.39
C ALA A 12 -26.55 11.65 11.17
N LYS A 13 -26.05 12.27 12.25
CA LYS A 13 -25.22 13.48 12.20
C LYS A 13 -23.95 13.24 11.39
N LEU A 14 -23.17 12.21 11.75
CA LEU A 14 -21.93 11.86 11.07
C LEU A 14 -22.14 11.53 9.60
N LEU A 15 -23.20 10.78 9.27
CA LEU A 15 -23.51 10.42 7.89
C LEU A 15 -23.83 11.67 7.07
N LYS A 16 -24.63 12.60 7.63
CA LYS A 16 -25.00 13.86 6.97
C LYS A 16 -23.81 14.82 6.80
N GLU A 17 -22.96 14.93 7.82
CA GLU A 17 -21.72 15.74 7.78
C GLU A 17 -20.72 15.22 6.75
N ASN A 18 -20.68 13.89 6.53
CA ASN A 18 -19.80 13.29 5.56
C ASN A 18 -20.41 13.28 4.15
N ASP A 19 -21.66 12.90 3.95
CA ASP A 19 -22.33 13.02 2.65
C ASP A 19 -23.86 13.15 2.82
N ALA A 20 -24.37 14.36 2.62
CA ALA A 20 -25.80 14.67 2.76
C ALA A 20 -26.67 13.82 1.81
N GLY A 21 -26.18 13.51 0.60
CA GLY A 21 -26.92 12.69 -0.36
C GLY A 21 -27.03 11.23 0.09
N VAL A 22 -25.97 10.66 0.65
CA VAL A 22 -25.99 9.32 1.26
C VAL A 22 -26.94 9.30 2.45
N TRP A 23 -26.87 10.32 3.30
CA TRP A 23 -27.79 10.47 4.43
C TRP A 23 -29.25 10.54 3.98
N GLU A 24 -29.60 11.35 2.99
CA GLU A 24 -30.97 11.46 2.46
C GLU A 24 -31.50 10.12 1.96
N ARG A 25 -30.68 9.39 1.18
CA ARG A 25 -31.05 8.08 0.64
C ARG A 25 -31.18 7.03 1.74
N TRP A 26 -30.28 7.04 2.73
CA TRP A 26 -30.37 6.17 3.90
C TRP A 26 -31.64 6.47 4.71
N ASN A 27 -31.90 7.75 5.01
CA ASN A 27 -33.05 8.19 5.80
C ASN A 27 -34.36 7.79 5.13
N LYS A 28 -34.45 7.94 3.80
CA LYS A 28 -35.59 7.47 2.99
C LYS A 28 -35.76 5.95 3.05
N ALA A 29 -34.68 5.19 3.01
CA ALA A 29 -34.72 3.72 3.01
C ALA A 29 -35.03 3.12 4.39
N SER A 30 -34.61 3.78 5.47
CA SER A 30 -34.73 3.29 6.86
C SER A 30 -35.85 3.94 7.66
N GLY A 31 -36.47 5.00 7.14
CA GLY A 31 -37.34 5.88 7.93
C GLY A 31 -36.57 6.60 9.06
N GLY A 32 -35.25 6.79 8.87
CA GLY A 32 -34.35 7.42 9.84
C GLY A 32 -33.95 6.53 11.01
N LYS A 33 -34.29 5.24 11.02
CA LYS A 33 -34.05 4.31 12.14
C LYS A 33 -32.85 3.39 11.89
N GLN A 34 -31.87 3.38 12.81
CA GLN A 34 -30.66 2.57 12.67
C GLN A 34 -30.90 1.07 12.94
N LEU A 35 -31.92 0.74 13.74
CA LEU A 35 -32.26 -0.64 14.11
C LEU A 35 -32.90 -1.43 12.96
N THR A 36 -33.45 -0.73 11.96
CA THR A 36 -34.04 -1.37 10.78
C THR A 36 -32.94 -1.98 9.93
N SER A 37 -33.01 -3.30 9.70
CA SER A 37 -32.06 -3.98 8.81
C SER A 37 -32.20 -3.46 7.38
N ILE A 38 -31.08 -3.01 6.79
CA ILE A 38 -31.02 -2.56 5.39
C ILE A 38 -30.75 -3.78 4.50
N GLY A 39 -31.72 -4.10 3.64
CA GLY A 39 -31.58 -5.14 2.62
C GLY A 39 -30.79 -4.67 1.39
N THR A 40 -30.43 -5.62 0.53
CA THR A 40 -29.63 -5.36 -0.68
C THR A 40 -30.24 -4.29 -1.58
N LYS A 41 -31.55 -4.35 -1.87
CA LYS A 41 -32.24 -3.38 -2.74
C LYS A 41 -32.15 -1.96 -2.19
N GLN A 42 -32.36 -1.79 -0.89
CA GLN A 42 -32.24 -0.50 -0.20
C GLN A 42 -30.80 0.00 -0.25
N LEU A 43 -29.82 -0.84 0.09
CA LEU A 43 -28.42 -0.46 0.04
C LEU A 43 -27.99 -0.03 -1.37
N THR A 44 -28.35 -0.80 -2.40
CA THR A 44 -28.06 -0.44 -3.80
C THR A 44 -28.62 0.95 -4.13
N ALA A 45 -29.84 1.26 -3.70
CA ALA A 45 -30.40 2.60 -3.90
C ALA A 45 -29.60 3.70 -3.17
N ILE A 46 -28.98 3.40 -2.03
CA ILE A 46 -28.14 4.34 -1.25
C ILE A 46 -26.79 4.58 -1.92
N VAL A 47 -26.08 3.50 -2.31
CA VAL A 47 -24.65 3.59 -2.70
C VAL A 47 -24.39 3.58 -4.19
N LEU A 48 -25.26 2.97 -5.01
CA LEU A 48 -25.07 2.90 -6.47
C LEU A 48 -24.89 4.29 -7.13
N PRO A 49 -25.62 5.35 -6.73
CA PRO A 49 -25.37 6.68 -7.29
C PRO A 49 -23.94 7.19 -7.09
N ILE A 50 -23.26 6.80 -6.00
CA ILE A 50 -21.86 7.16 -5.75
C ILE A 50 -20.97 6.42 -6.75
N PHE A 51 -21.10 5.10 -6.83
CA PHE A 51 -20.26 4.27 -7.71
C PHE A 51 -20.41 4.63 -9.20
N LYS A 52 -21.62 5.03 -9.63
CA LYS A 52 -21.87 5.50 -11.02
C LYS A 52 -21.13 6.77 -11.42
N THR A 53 -20.62 7.55 -10.45
CA THR A 53 -19.81 8.74 -10.77
C THR A 53 -18.37 8.38 -11.14
N GLU A 54 -17.95 7.13 -10.92
CA GLU A 54 -16.56 6.66 -11.06
C GLU A 54 -15.54 7.50 -10.26
N LYS A 55 -16.01 8.21 -9.23
CA LYS A 55 -15.22 9.13 -8.42
C LYS A 55 -15.74 9.10 -6.98
N ILE A 56 -14.90 8.67 -6.04
CA ILE A 56 -15.25 8.65 -4.61
C ILE A 56 -14.40 9.66 -3.85
N THR A 57 -15.04 10.71 -3.33
CA THR A 57 -14.40 11.74 -2.50
C THR A 57 -14.07 11.23 -1.09
N PRO A 58 -13.18 11.88 -0.32
CA PRO A 58 -12.89 11.50 1.07
C PRO A 58 -14.14 11.44 1.95
N HIS A 59 -15.03 12.41 1.74
CA HIS A 59 -16.31 12.56 2.41
C HIS A 59 -17.26 11.38 2.13
N GLN A 60 -17.37 10.99 0.85
CA GLN A 60 -18.10 9.79 0.44
C GLN A 60 -17.48 8.49 0.99
N ALA A 61 -16.15 8.37 0.98
CA ALA A 61 -15.45 7.21 1.52
C ALA A 61 -15.76 7.04 3.03
N LYS A 62 -15.72 8.13 3.80
CA LYS A 62 -16.13 8.13 5.21
C LYS A 62 -17.61 7.75 5.37
N ALA A 63 -18.51 8.30 4.56
CA ALA A 63 -19.92 7.95 4.59
C ALA A 63 -20.17 6.45 4.30
N LEU A 64 -19.49 5.89 3.29
CA LEU A 64 -19.53 4.44 3.00
C LEU A 64 -19.01 3.62 4.19
N SER A 65 -17.95 4.05 4.86
CA SER A 65 -17.41 3.33 6.03
C SER A 65 -18.38 3.31 7.21
N LEU A 66 -19.18 4.37 7.38
CA LEU A 66 -20.22 4.43 8.41
C LEU A 66 -21.33 3.41 8.14
N LEU A 67 -21.64 3.09 6.89
CA LEU A 67 -22.68 2.11 6.54
C LEU A 67 -22.32 0.68 6.99
N PHE A 68 -21.04 0.35 7.20
CA PHE A 68 -20.67 -0.94 7.81
C PHE A 68 -20.98 -1.03 9.31
N ARG A 69 -21.31 0.10 9.96
CA ARG A 69 -21.61 0.16 11.40
C ARG A 69 -23.10 0.04 11.71
N ILE A 70 -23.95 -0.14 10.71
CA ILE A 70 -25.39 -0.33 10.89
C ILE A 70 -25.79 -1.77 10.60
N ASN A 71 -27.04 -2.12 10.92
CA ASN A 71 -27.57 -3.44 10.66
C ASN A 71 -27.81 -3.65 9.14
N LEU A 72 -26.84 -4.25 8.46
CA LEU A 72 -26.96 -4.69 7.07
C LEU A 72 -27.35 -6.17 7.01
N SER A 73 -28.22 -6.56 6.08
CA SER A 73 -28.38 -7.99 5.76
C SER A 73 -27.08 -8.53 5.14
N ASN A 74 -26.85 -9.85 5.21
CA ASN A 74 -25.66 -10.47 4.62
C ASN A 74 -25.48 -10.10 3.14
N GLY A 75 -26.57 -10.11 2.37
CA GLY A 75 -26.54 -9.70 0.96
C GLY A 75 -26.23 -8.21 0.77
N ALA A 76 -26.66 -7.34 1.67
CA ALA A 76 -26.29 -5.92 1.64
C ALA A 76 -24.81 -5.74 1.98
N HIS A 77 -24.32 -6.40 3.03
CA HIS A 77 -22.89 -6.35 3.38
C HIS A 77 -22.01 -6.79 2.20
N ALA A 78 -22.31 -7.95 1.59
CA ALA A 78 -21.60 -8.44 0.41
C ALA A 78 -21.65 -7.43 -0.76
N THR A 79 -22.80 -6.80 -1.00
CA THR A 79 -22.94 -5.78 -2.05
C THR A 79 -22.09 -4.54 -1.79
N LEU A 80 -22.04 -4.05 -0.55
CA LEU A 80 -21.20 -2.91 -0.18
C LEU A 80 -19.71 -3.24 -0.34
N SER A 81 -19.30 -4.40 0.19
CA SER A 81 -17.93 -4.89 0.09
C SER A 81 -17.49 -5.05 -1.36
N GLN A 82 -18.33 -5.66 -2.22
CA GLN A 82 -18.03 -5.81 -3.64
C GLN A 82 -17.92 -4.46 -4.34
N GLY A 83 -18.89 -3.56 -4.14
CA GLY A 83 -18.85 -2.24 -4.78
C GLY A 83 -17.63 -1.40 -4.37
N ILE A 84 -17.17 -1.56 -3.12
CA ILE A 84 -15.90 -0.98 -2.67
C ILE A 84 -14.72 -1.65 -3.37
N ALA A 85 -14.67 -2.99 -3.41
CA ALA A 85 -13.60 -3.73 -4.10
C ALA A 85 -13.48 -3.30 -5.57
N ASP A 86 -14.59 -3.25 -6.30
CA ASP A 86 -14.65 -2.79 -7.68
C ASP A 86 -14.17 -1.33 -7.79
N ALA A 87 -14.57 -0.46 -6.87
CA ALA A 87 -14.15 0.94 -6.86
C ALA A 87 -12.64 1.13 -6.60
N TYR A 88 -12.02 0.24 -5.83
CA TYR A 88 -10.56 0.19 -5.67
C TYR A 88 -9.89 -0.24 -6.97
N GLU A 89 -10.34 -1.33 -7.57
CA GLU A 89 -9.77 -1.88 -8.82
C GLU A 89 -9.89 -0.91 -10.00
N ASN A 90 -10.97 -0.12 -10.04
CA ASN A 90 -11.24 0.86 -11.10
C ASN A 90 -10.74 2.29 -10.78
N ASP A 91 -9.89 2.47 -9.77
CA ASP A 91 -9.29 3.76 -9.38
C ASP A 91 -10.29 4.86 -8.95
N PHE A 92 -11.53 4.53 -8.54
CA PHE A 92 -12.53 5.55 -8.23
C PHE A 92 -12.14 6.42 -7.03
N PHE A 93 -11.55 5.81 -5.99
CA PHE A 93 -11.01 6.55 -4.85
C PHE A 93 -9.85 7.45 -5.27
N PHE A 94 -8.94 6.95 -6.10
CA PHE A 94 -7.84 7.76 -6.62
C PHE A 94 -8.36 8.97 -7.41
N ARG A 95 -9.31 8.77 -8.34
CA ARG A 95 -9.93 9.86 -9.10
C ARG A 95 -10.64 10.89 -8.21
N GLY A 96 -11.19 10.45 -7.08
CA GLY A 96 -12.00 11.29 -6.20
C GLY A 96 -11.29 11.94 -5.02
N SER A 97 -10.20 11.35 -4.55
CA SER A 97 -9.58 11.70 -3.28
C SER A 97 -8.05 11.74 -3.31
N LYS A 98 -7.40 11.53 -4.47
CA LYS A 98 -5.95 11.65 -4.57
C LYS A 98 -5.47 13.03 -4.17
N ARG A 99 -4.41 13.06 -3.38
CA ARG A 99 -3.59 14.22 -3.11
C ARG A 99 -2.16 13.86 -3.49
N ALA A 100 -1.57 14.57 -4.45
CA ALA A 100 -0.18 14.35 -4.80
C ALA A 100 0.71 14.83 -3.64
N LEU A 101 1.68 14.02 -3.25
CA LEU A 101 2.71 14.39 -2.28
C LEU A 101 3.93 14.85 -3.07
N THR A 102 4.17 16.16 -3.12
CA THR A 102 5.21 16.74 -3.99
C THR A 102 6.31 17.46 -3.22
N THR A 103 6.07 17.78 -1.95
CA THR A 103 7.08 18.46 -1.12
C THR A 103 7.85 17.48 -0.23
N VAL A 104 9.08 17.84 0.15
CA VAL A 104 9.92 17.05 1.07
C VAL A 104 9.20 16.75 2.39
N LYS A 105 8.46 17.73 2.91
CA LYS A 105 7.67 17.59 4.15
C LYS A 105 6.53 16.57 3.99
N GLU A 106 5.79 16.63 2.90
CA GLU A 106 4.72 15.66 2.62
C GLU A 106 5.25 14.25 2.44
N LEU A 107 6.46 14.12 1.87
CA LEU A 107 7.14 12.85 1.68
C LEU A 107 7.88 12.35 2.93
N GLU A 108 7.87 13.08 4.06
CA GLU A 108 8.58 12.71 5.29
C GLU A 108 8.23 11.29 5.78
N PRO A 109 6.95 10.86 5.84
CA PRO A 109 6.61 9.50 6.26
C PRO A 109 7.25 8.44 5.38
N LEU A 110 7.17 8.61 4.05
CA LEU A 110 7.78 7.70 3.08
C LEU A 110 9.31 7.72 3.18
N ASN A 111 9.92 8.90 3.32
CA ASN A 111 11.36 9.05 3.49
C ASN A 111 11.86 8.36 4.76
N GLY A 112 11.10 8.42 5.85
CA GLY A 112 11.40 7.71 7.10
C GLY A 112 11.24 6.19 6.95
N ALA A 113 10.20 5.73 6.24
CA ALA A 113 9.97 4.32 5.97
C ALA A 113 11.08 3.72 5.08
N LEU A 114 11.55 4.45 4.06
CA LEU A 114 12.65 4.04 3.17
C LEU A 114 14.04 4.45 3.68
N GLY A 115 14.12 5.00 4.90
CA GLY A 115 15.39 5.40 5.51
C GLY A 115 16.16 4.21 6.06
N MET A 116 17.49 4.35 6.21
CA MET A 116 18.37 3.28 6.68
C MET A 116 18.01 2.71 8.06
N GLY A 117 17.33 3.49 8.91
CA GLY A 117 16.81 2.98 10.19
C GLY A 117 15.73 1.90 10.04
N SER A 118 15.02 1.88 8.90
CA SER A 118 13.93 0.93 8.61
C SER A 118 14.40 -0.15 7.62
N VAL A 119 15.03 0.25 6.50
CA VAL A 119 15.42 -0.67 5.42
C VAL A 119 16.86 -1.15 5.49
N GLY A 120 17.68 -0.61 6.40
CA GLY A 120 19.12 -0.89 6.42
C GLY A 120 19.51 -2.34 6.70
N LYS A 121 18.56 -3.16 7.18
CA LYS A 121 18.73 -4.60 7.40
C LYS A 121 18.04 -5.48 6.37
N ILE A 122 17.35 -4.89 5.39
CA ILE A 122 16.75 -5.66 4.30
C ILE A 122 17.88 -6.11 3.38
N ASN A 123 18.31 -7.36 3.52
CA ASN A 123 19.28 -7.99 2.66
C ASN A 123 18.92 -9.47 2.46
N PHE A 124 18.27 -9.79 1.34
CA PHE A 124 17.90 -11.18 1.02
C PHE A 124 17.82 -11.43 -0.48
N VAL A 125 17.95 -12.70 -0.86
CA VAL A 125 17.72 -13.15 -2.24
C VAL A 125 16.47 -14.02 -2.29
N SER A 126 15.48 -13.58 -3.07
CA SER A 126 14.25 -14.34 -3.30
C SER A 126 14.57 -15.69 -3.97
N PRO A 127 14.16 -16.83 -3.39
CA PRO A 127 14.34 -18.14 -4.00
C PRO A 127 13.63 -18.28 -5.35
N GLU A 128 12.43 -17.71 -5.50
CA GLU A 128 11.55 -17.94 -6.65
C GLU A 128 11.71 -16.88 -7.74
N THR A 129 11.94 -15.62 -7.37
CA THR A 129 12.18 -14.55 -8.35
C THR A 129 13.66 -14.46 -8.72
N GLY A 130 14.55 -14.84 -7.81
CA GLY A 130 15.99 -14.68 -7.95
C GLY A 130 16.47 -13.25 -7.70
N LEU A 131 15.57 -12.30 -7.44
CA LEU A 131 15.93 -10.92 -7.18
C LEU A 131 16.59 -10.77 -5.81
N GLU A 132 17.66 -9.99 -5.74
CA GLU A 132 18.31 -9.57 -4.51
C GLU A 132 17.73 -8.23 -4.07
N TYR A 133 17.27 -8.16 -2.83
CA TYR A 133 16.78 -6.96 -2.17
C TYR A 133 17.85 -6.47 -1.20
N ALA A 134 18.25 -5.22 -1.35
CA ALA A 134 19.29 -4.57 -0.55
C ALA A 134 18.89 -3.11 -0.26
N PRO A 135 19.47 -2.46 0.77
CA PRO A 135 19.04 -1.12 1.19
C PRO A 135 19.23 -0.03 0.12
N ASP A 136 20.19 -0.21 -0.79
CA ASP A 136 20.46 0.73 -1.88
C ASP A 136 19.32 0.75 -2.92
N LEU A 137 18.61 -0.36 -3.13
CA LEU A 137 17.43 -0.39 -4.00
C LEU A 137 16.28 0.47 -3.46
N TYR A 138 16.00 0.41 -2.16
CA TYR A 138 14.99 1.27 -1.52
C TYR A 138 15.39 2.74 -1.57
N SER A 139 16.67 3.02 -1.40
CA SER A 139 17.24 4.37 -1.55
C SER A 139 17.11 4.88 -2.99
N ALA A 140 17.27 3.99 -3.98
CA ALA A 140 17.03 4.32 -5.38
C ALA A 140 15.55 4.65 -5.65
N ILE A 141 14.59 3.88 -5.10
CA ILE A 141 13.16 4.21 -5.17
C ILE A 141 12.88 5.58 -4.56
N ARG A 142 13.43 5.85 -3.37
CA ARG A 142 13.32 7.17 -2.74
C ARG A 142 13.84 8.28 -3.66
N SER A 143 14.98 8.08 -4.32
CA SER A 143 15.53 9.04 -5.30
C SER A 143 14.62 9.23 -6.52
N LEU A 144 14.02 8.15 -7.05
CA LEU A 144 13.06 8.22 -8.15
C LEU A 144 11.79 8.98 -7.76
N VAL A 145 11.35 8.89 -6.51
CA VAL A 145 10.26 9.70 -5.96
C VAL A 145 10.62 11.18 -5.94
N HIS A 146 11.80 11.55 -5.42
CA HIS A 146 12.27 12.95 -5.40
C HIS A 146 12.47 13.54 -6.81
N GLN A 147 12.73 12.69 -7.80
CA GLN A 147 12.82 13.08 -9.22
C GLN A 147 11.46 13.07 -9.94
N GLU A 148 10.36 12.84 -9.21
CA GLU A 148 8.99 12.71 -9.74
C GLU A 148 8.81 11.61 -10.81
N LYS A 149 9.76 10.66 -10.90
CA LYS A 149 9.69 9.49 -11.79
C LYS A 149 8.77 8.42 -11.24
N ILE A 150 8.61 8.38 -9.92
CA ILE A 150 7.53 7.69 -9.21
C ILE A 150 6.72 8.77 -8.50
N ARG A 151 5.43 8.86 -8.81
CA ARG A 151 4.55 9.86 -8.19
C ARG A 151 3.88 9.26 -6.96
N VAL A 152 3.97 9.94 -5.83
CA VAL A 152 3.36 9.48 -4.59
C VAL A 152 2.04 10.21 -4.39
N PHE A 153 1.00 9.45 -4.07
CA PHE A 153 -0.32 9.97 -3.78
C PHE A 153 -0.80 9.47 -2.44
N GLU A 154 -1.46 10.35 -1.72
CA GLU A 154 -2.21 9.99 -0.53
C GLU A 154 -3.71 9.89 -0.88
N VAL A 155 -4.37 8.86 -0.35
CA VAL A 155 -5.78 8.55 -0.64
C VAL A 155 -6.51 8.24 0.68
N ASN A 156 -7.56 8.99 0.98
CA ASN A 156 -8.36 8.80 2.19
C ASN A 156 -9.40 7.68 2.00
N ALA A 157 -8.95 6.41 2.04
CA ALA A 157 -9.81 5.24 1.90
C ALA A 157 -9.45 4.05 2.81
N ALA A 158 -8.38 4.13 3.61
CA ALA A 158 -7.84 3.07 4.48
C ALA A 158 -8.85 2.21 5.26
N LYS A 159 -9.99 2.79 5.63
CA LYS A 159 -11.01 2.15 6.47
C LYS A 159 -12.00 1.26 5.71
N LEU A 160 -11.88 1.18 4.38
CA LEU A 160 -12.89 0.52 3.53
C LEU A 160 -12.53 -0.89 3.07
N LYS A 161 -11.25 -1.20 2.87
CA LYS A 161 -10.83 -2.53 2.38
C LYS A 161 -9.58 -3.09 3.07
N GLY A 162 -9.07 -2.44 4.12
CA GLY A 162 -7.85 -2.90 4.79
C GLY A 162 -6.57 -2.76 3.96
N HIS A 163 -6.64 -2.37 2.68
CA HIS A 163 -5.48 -2.02 1.87
C HIS A 163 -4.82 -0.75 2.41
N VAL A 164 -3.51 -0.85 2.64
CA VAL A 164 -2.69 0.20 3.26
C VAL A 164 -1.83 0.93 2.23
N GLY A 165 -1.53 0.29 1.10
CA GLY A 165 -0.86 0.88 -0.05
C GLY A 165 -1.29 0.25 -1.37
N LEU A 166 -0.81 0.83 -2.48
CA LEU A 166 -0.84 0.22 -3.80
C LEU A 166 0.23 0.85 -4.71
N TYR A 167 1.11 0.04 -5.26
CA TYR A 167 1.95 0.43 -6.39
C TYR A 167 1.30 0.08 -7.74
N ARG A 168 1.25 1.06 -8.65
CA ARG A 168 0.71 0.94 -10.00
C ARG A 168 1.84 1.08 -11.01
N SER A 169 2.29 -0.04 -11.59
CA SER A 169 3.38 -0.09 -12.57
C SER A 169 3.04 0.68 -13.86
N ASP A 170 1.82 0.49 -14.38
CA ASP A 170 1.27 1.13 -15.59
C ASP A 170 1.44 2.67 -15.63
N SER A 171 1.48 3.30 -14.45
CA SER A 171 1.45 4.74 -14.31
C SER A 171 2.46 5.29 -13.31
N LYS A 172 3.32 4.42 -12.78
CA LYS A 172 4.40 4.69 -11.82
C LYS A 172 3.91 5.48 -10.62
N ARG A 173 2.87 4.98 -9.98
CA ARG A 173 2.24 5.64 -8.84
C ARG A 173 2.40 4.77 -7.61
N LEU A 174 2.84 5.38 -6.52
CA LEU A 174 2.80 4.80 -5.20
C LEU A 174 1.65 5.46 -4.45
N ILE A 175 0.62 4.69 -4.12
CA ILE A 175 -0.56 5.15 -3.41
C ILE A 175 -0.42 4.74 -1.94
N LEU A 176 -0.59 5.71 -1.05
CA LEU A 176 -0.56 5.56 0.39
C LEU A 176 -1.95 5.86 0.93
N TYR A 177 -2.55 4.94 1.68
CA TYR A 177 -3.87 5.16 2.25
C TYR A 177 -3.78 5.77 3.66
N GLU A 178 -4.57 6.82 3.94
CA GLU A 178 -4.50 7.57 5.21
C GLU A 178 -5.18 6.87 6.39
N GLY A 179 -4.59 6.98 7.59
CA GLY A 179 -5.29 6.65 8.84
C GLY A 179 -4.97 5.27 9.42
N PHE A 180 -3.81 4.72 9.05
CA PHE A 180 -3.21 3.56 9.71
C PHE A 180 -2.23 3.99 10.79
N GLU A 181 -1.97 3.08 11.72
CA GLU A 181 -0.94 3.26 12.75
C GLU A 181 0.45 3.43 12.11
N PRO A 182 1.34 4.24 12.69
CA PRO A 182 2.64 4.56 12.08
C PRO A 182 3.47 3.33 11.69
N GLU A 183 3.43 2.25 12.50
CA GLU A 183 4.14 1.01 12.21
C GLU A 183 3.58 0.30 10.98
N ARG A 184 2.25 0.19 10.88
CA ARG A 184 1.57 -0.44 9.74
C ARG A 184 1.78 0.38 8.48
N SER A 185 1.71 1.72 8.57
CA SER A 185 2.03 2.60 7.43
C SER A 185 3.46 2.39 6.93
N LYS A 186 4.45 2.28 7.82
CA LYS A 186 5.85 2.04 7.43
C LYS A 186 6.03 0.67 6.75
N MET A 187 5.46 -0.38 7.33
CA MET A 187 5.49 -1.74 6.77
C MET A 187 5.03 -1.72 5.31
N TYR A 188 3.88 -1.10 5.06
CA TYR A 188 3.31 -1.04 3.72
C TYR A 188 4.00 -0.07 2.77
N MET A 189 4.54 1.06 3.24
CA MET A 189 5.39 1.92 2.41
C MET A 189 6.60 1.15 1.86
N VAL A 190 7.20 0.26 2.66
CA VAL A 190 8.29 -0.61 2.22
C VAL A 190 7.79 -1.74 1.31
N HIS A 191 6.62 -2.31 1.60
CA HIS A 191 5.95 -3.30 0.74
C HIS A 191 5.70 -2.71 -0.67
N GLU A 192 5.06 -1.55 -0.78
CA GLU A 192 4.79 -0.91 -2.07
C GLU A 192 6.08 -0.48 -2.79
N ALA A 193 7.09 0.00 -2.04
CA ALA A 193 8.39 0.29 -2.62
C ALA A 193 9.09 -0.98 -3.15
N THR A 194 8.82 -2.13 -2.55
CA THR A 194 9.33 -3.42 -3.04
C THR A 194 8.69 -3.76 -4.38
N HIS A 195 7.40 -3.53 -4.58
CA HIS A 195 6.78 -3.65 -5.90
C HIS A 195 7.37 -2.69 -6.93
N ALA A 196 7.69 -1.46 -6.54
CA ALA A 196 8.42 -0.54 -7.42
C ALA A 196 9.80 -1.08 -7.80
N ILE A 197 10.55 -1.70 -6.87
CA ILE A 197 11.83 -2.36 -7.19
C ILE A 197 11.62 -3.48 -8.22
N GLN A 198 10.62 -4.34 -7.99
CA GLN A 198 10.31 -5.48 -8.85
C GLN A 198 9.94 -5.04 -10.27
N ASP A 199 9.17 -3.96 -10.39
CA ASP A 199 8.75 -3.37 -11.66
C ASP A 199 9.97 -2.88 -12.45
N TRP A 200 10.83 -2.11 -11.78
CA TRP A 200 12.04 -1.56 -12.37
C TRP A 200 13.15 -2.59 -12.64
N LYS A 201 13.02 -3.79 -12.06
CA LYS A 201 13.88 -4.97 -12.30
C LYS A 201 13.27 -5.95 -13.31
N ASP A 202 12.14 -5.60 -13.92
CA ASP A 202 11.46 -6.36 -14.96
C ASP A 202 11.13 -7.80 -14.53
N LEU A 203 10.51 -7.95 -13.36
CA LEU A 203 9.98 -9.24 -12.90
C LEU A 203 8.63 -9.62 -13.54
N ALA A 204 8.30 -9.09 -14.73
CA ALA A 204 7.01 -9.30 -15.41
C ALA A 204 6.67 -10.80 -15.59
N SER A 205 7.67 -11.66 -15.79
CA SER A 205 7.46 -13.10 -15.99
C SER A 205 7.20 -13.92 -14.71
N LYS A 206 7.18 -13.30 -13.53
CA LYS A 206 7.00 -13.99 -12.25
C LYS A 206 5.55 -13.96 -11.79
N LYS A 207 5.12 -15.02 -11.10
CA LYS A 207 3.78 -15.14 -10.53
C LYS A 207 3.56 -14.12 -9.41
N VAL A 208 2.34 -13.62 -9.27
CA VAL A 208 1.94 -12.64 -8.25
C VAL A 208 2.34 -13.09 -6.85
N LYS A 209 2.06 -14.35 -6.47
CA LYS A 209 2.39 -14.86 -5.13
C LYS A 209 3.84 -14.67 -4.71
N TYR A 210 4.79 -14.75 -5.65
CA TYR A 210 6.21 -14.57 -5.35
C TYR A 210 6.57 -13.09 -5.20
N LYS A 211 5.97 -12.22 -6.02
CA LYS A 211 6.14 -10.76 -5.92
C LYS A 211 5.61 -10.24 -4.58
N GLU A 212 4.42 -10.68 -4.19
CA GLU A 212 3.80 -10.35 -2.90
C GLU A 212 4.62 -10.91 -1.74
N THR A 213 5.08 -12.17 -1.82
CA THR A 213 5.93 -12.77 -0.78
C THR A 213 7.18 -11.94 -0.51
N ASP A 214 7.89 -11.53 -1.56
CA ASP A 214 9.06 -10.66 -1.44
C ASP A 214 8.70 -9.33 -0.75
N ALA A 215 7.58 -8.72 -1.14
CA ALA A 215 7.10 -7.44 -0.58
C ALA A 215 6.66 -7.55 0.89
N PHE A 216 5.96 -8.62 1.27
CA PHE A 216 5.58 -8.91 2.64
C PHE A 216 6.80 -9.12 3.54
N ILE A 217 7.77 -9.93 3.11
CA ILE A 217 9.01 -10.13 3.88
C ILE A 217 9.75 -8.80 4.08
N ALA A 218 9.92 -8.01 3.02
CA ALA A 218 10.57 -6.70 3.12
C ALA A 218 9.85 -5.74 4.07
N GLY A 219 8.52 -5.63 3.95
CA GLY A 219 7.69 -4.82 4.84
C GLY A 219 7.81 -5.28 6.29
N ALA A 220 7.72 -6.59 6.54
CA ALA A 220 7.83 -7.19 7.86
C ALA A 220 9.20 -6.93 8.51
N VAL A 221 10.30 -7.04 7.76
CA VAL A 221 11.65 -6.69 8.24
C VAL A 221 11.72 -5.24 8.65
N ALA A 222 11.14 -4.32 7.86
CA ALA A 222 11.11 -2.90 8.21
C ALA A 222 10.30 -2.62 9.48
N ALA A 223 9.13 -3.26 9.64
CA ALA A 223 8.30 -3.13 10.83
C ALA A 223 9.04 -3.62 12.09
N VAL A 224 9.63 -4.83 12.04
CA VAL A 224 10.36 -5.44 13.17
C VAL A 224 11.66 -4.70 13.50
N THR A 225 12.31 -4.08 12.51
CA THR A 225 13.51 -3.26 12.76
C THR A 225 13.19 -2.03 13.59
N VAL A 226 12.01 -1.44 13.41
CA VAL A 226 11.55 -0.27 14.19
C VAL A 226 10.99 -0.68 15.54
N ASN A 227 10.16 -1.71 15.58
CA ASN A 227 9.58 -2.26 16.81
C ASN A 227 9.58 -3.79 16.76
N LYS A 228 10.45 -4.42 17.55
CA LYS A 228 10.60 -5.88 17.59
C LYS A 228 9.34 -6.61 18.04
N ASP A 229 8.50 -5.94 18.84
CA ASP A 229 7.27 -6.50 19.41
C ASP A 229 6.03 -6.10 18.61
N THR A 230 6.22 -5.60 17.38
CA THR A 230 5.11 -5.17 16.52
C THR A 230 4.12 -6.31 16.24
N ASN A 231 2.85 -5.96 16.22
CA ASN A 231 1.74 -6.86 15.92
C ASN A 231 1.07 -6.56 14.58
N VAL A 232 1.70 -5.73 13.73
CA VAL A 232 1.14 -5.25 12.45
C VAL A 232 1.41 -6.17 11.25
N LEU A 233 2.12 -7.28 11.47
CA LEU A 233 2.43 -8.27 10.44
C LEU A 233 1.14 -8.94 9.92
N GLU A 234 1.00 -9.13 8.61
CA GLU A 234 -0.21 -9.71 8.00
C GLU A 234 -0.24 -11.23 8.13
N HIS A 235 0.93 -11.87 8.07
CA HIS A 235 1.09 -13.33 8.18
C HIS A 235 2.11 -13.68 9.27
N PRO A 236 1.88 -13.30 10.55
CA PRO A 236 2.90 -13.32 11.59
C PRO A 236 3.51 -14.70 11.85
N LYS A 237 2.77 -15.79 11.64
CA LYS A 237 3.28 -17.15 11.80
C LYS A 237 4.29 -17.55 10.73
N ALA A 238 4.11 -17.05 9.50
CA ALA A 238 4.97 -17.37 8.36
C ALA A 238 6.09 -16.32 8.21
N GLU A 239 5.79 -15.03 8.42
CA GLU A 239 6.75 -13.94 8.24
C GLU A 239 7.84 -13.91 9.31
N LYS A 240 7.52 -14.21 10.58
CA LYS A 240 8.51 -14.10 11.68
C LYS A 240 9.78 -14.94 11.45
N PRO A 241 9.71 -16.24 11.11
CA PRO A 241 10.90 -17.02 10.79
C PRO A 241 11.71 -16.45 9.61
N ALA A 242 11.03 -15.94 8.57
CA ALA A 242 11.70 -15.32 7.43
C ALA A 242 12.43 -14.02 7.85
N VAL A 243 11.77 -13.16 8.62
CA VAL A 243 12.33 -11.92 9.16
C VAL A 243 13.57 -12.19 10.02
N GLU A 244 13.51 -13.17 10.92
CA GLU A 244 14.65 -13.54 11.77
C GLU A 244 15.88 -13.92 10.93
N LEU A 245 15.68 -14.70 9.86
CA LEU A 245 16.75 -15.09 8.94
C LEU A 245 17.31 -13.91 8.14
N VAL A 246 16.47 -12.96 7.71
CA VAL A 246 16.94 -11.73 7.05
C VAL A 246 17.77 -10.89 8.02
N LEU A 247 17.26 -10.65 9.23
CA LEU A 247 17.95 -9.85 10.25
C LEU A 247 19.26 -10.49 10.71
N ALA A 248 19.38 -11.81 10.65
CA ALA A 248 20.60 -12.57 10.92
C ALA A 248 21.59 -12.62 9.74
N GLY A 249 21.25 -12.05 8.58
CA GLY A 249 22.07 -12.13 7.36
C GLY A 249 22.14 -13.53 6.74
N GLN A 250 21.13 -14.37 7.02
CA GLN A 250 21.07 -15.77 6.62
C GLN A 250 20.14 -16.03 5.44
N ALA A 251 19.42 -15.00 4.96
CA ALA A 251 18.44 -15.10 3.87
C ALA A 251 19.08 -15.15 2.47
N THR A 252 19.84 -16.21 2.20
CA THR A 252 20.59 -16.44 0.96
C THR A 252 20.13 -17.70 0.24
N ARG A 253 20.30 -17.79 -1.08
CA ARG A 253 19.82 -18.93 -1.91
C ARG A 253 20.30 -20.31 -1.45
N GLY A 254 21.46 -20.39 -0.81
CA GLY A 254 22.04 -21.66 -0.34
C GLY A 254 21.54 -22.13 1.02
N ASN A 255 20.74 -21.33 1.72
CA ASN A 255 20.28 -21.66 3.07
C ASN A 255 18.91 -22.37 3.02
N ALA A 256 18.89 -23.64 3.41
CA ALA A 256 17.66 -24.44 3.45
C ALA A 256 16.59 -23.88 4.40
N ALA A 257 16.99 -23.31 5.53
CA ALA A 257 16.05 -22.69 6.47
C ALA A 257 15.38 -21.44 5.85
N TRP A 258 16.13 -20.67 5.07
CA TRP A 258 15.60 -19.52 4.33
C TRP A 258 14.61 -19.97 3.25
N THR A 259 14.98 -20.96 2.43
CA THR A 259 14.08 -21.51 1.41
C THR A 259 12.78 -22.01 2.01
N GLN A 260 12.84 -22.70 3.16
CA GLN A 260 11.65 -23.18 3.85
C GLN A 260 10.79 -22.03 4.42
N ALA A 261 11.40 -21.08 5.14
CA ALA A 261 10.67 -19.94 5.69
C ALA A 261 10.00 -19.11 4.59
N TYR A 262 10.70 -18.88 3.47
CA TYR A 262 10.15 -18.21 2.30
C TYR A 262 8.94 -18.98 1.73
N ALA A 263 9.07 -20.30 1.55
CA ALA A 263 7.97 -21.13 1.03
C ALA A 263 6.72 -21.10 1.94
N ASP A 264 6.90 -20.96 3.26
CA ASP A 264 5.78 -20.83 4.18
C ASP A 264 5.08 -19.46 4.08
N VAL A 265 5.82 -18.39 3.77
CA VAL A 265 5.21 -17.09 3.42
C VAL A 265 4.47 -17.19 2.08
N VAL A 266 5.03 -17.87 1.07
CA VAL A 266 4.31 -18.11 -0.22
C VAL A 266 2.97 -18.77 0.03
N LYS A 267 2.92 -19.84 0.84
CA LYS A 267 1.67 -20.53 1.17
C LYS A 267 0.67 -19.61 1.88
N ALA A 268 1.15 -18.75 2.77
CA ALA A 268 0.28 -17.79 3.46
C ALA A 268 -0.35 -16.79 2.48
N VAL A 269 0.44 -16.28 1.52
CA VAL A 269 -0.04 -15.40 0.45
C VAL A 269 -1.04 -16.11 -0.48
N GLU A 270 -0.79 -17.37 -0.83
CA GLU A 270 -1.67 -18.16 -1.72
C GLU A 270 -3.09 -18.33 -1.16
N VAL A 271 -3.23 -18.41 0.16
CA VAL A 271 -4.54 -18.59 0.83
C VAL A 271 -5.13 -17.28 1.36
N ASP A 272 -4.43 -16.16 1.20
CA ASP A 272 -4.95 -14.84 1.57
C ASP A 272 -6.15 -14.49 0.67
N GLU A 273 -7.24 -14.00 1.27
CA GLU A 273 -8.46 -13.68 0.54
C GLU A 273 -8.24 -12.61 -0.55
N SER A 274 -7.27 -11.71 -0.35
CA SER A 274 -6.92 -10.64 -1.29
C SER A 274 -6.14 -11.14 -2.51
N TYR A 275 -5.42 -12.26 -2.38
CA TYR A 275 -4.46 -12.72 -3.40
C TYR A 275 -4.77 -14.10 -3.98
N SER A 276 -5.53 -14.94 -3.28
CA SER A 276 -5.81 -16.33 -3.69
C SER A 276 -6.36 -16.45 -5.11
N ALA A 277 -7.21 -15.51 -5.56
CA ALA A 277 -7.76 -15.48 -6.91
C ALA A 277 -6.73 -15.13 -8.00
N ILE A 278 -5.62 -14.50 -7.64
CA ILE A 278 -4.59 -14.00 -8.57
C ILE A 278 -3.20 -14.59 -8.34
N ALA A 279 -3.01 -15.42 -7.31
CA ALA A 279 -1.72 -15.94 -6.87
C ALA A 279 -0.89 -16.59 -8.00
N GLU A 280 -1.55 -17.31 -8.91
CA GLU A 280 -0.94 -18.01 -10.03
C GLU A 280 -0.81 -17.17 -11.31
N ARG A 281 -1.39 -15.96 -11.33
CA ARG A 281 -1.28 -15.06 -12.49
C ARG A 281 0.16 -14.60 -12.66
N VAL A 282 0.57 -14.51 -13.92
CA VAL A 282 1.79 -13.81 -14.30
C VAL A 282 1.37 -12.42 -14.74
N ASP A 283 1.76 -11.41 -13.96
CA ASP A 283 1.44 -10.03 -14.30
C ASP A 283 2.47 -9.50 -15.29
N ASP A 284 2.01 -9.34 -16.52
CA ASP A 284 2.81 -8.76 -17.57
C ASP A 284 2.89 -7.24 -17.42
N TRP A 285 3.97 -6.77 -16.80
CA TRP A 285 4.28 -5.34 -16.65
C TRP A 285 5.00 -4.75 -17.88
N ASN A 286 5.00 -5.46 -19.03
CA ASN A 286 5.80 -5.24 -20.25
C ASN A 286 5.73 -3.86 -20.94
N GLU A 287 5.20 -2.79 -20.34
CA GLU A 287 5.15 -1.53 -21.07
C GLU A 287 6.52 -0.92 -21.38
N LYS A 288 7.64 -1.16 -20.66
CA LYS A 288 8.85 -0.33 -20.88
C LYS A 288 10.22 -1.00 -20.66
N LYS A 289 10.85 -1.40 -21.77
CA LYS A 289 12.32 -1.55 -21.87
C LYS A 289 13.00 -0.19 -21.70
N GLY A 290 13.95 -0.07 -20.77
CA GLY A 290 14.78 1.14 -20.59
C GLY A 290 14.82 1.70 -19.16
N GLU A 291 14.04 1.14 -18.25
CA GLU A 291 13.92 1.65 -16.87
C GLU A 291 15.07 1.21 -15.96
N GLU A 292 15.71 0.08 -16.26
CA GLU A 292 16.89 -0.40 -15.54
C GLU A 292 18.03 0.64 -15.58
N ALA A 293 18.22 1.34 -16.70
CA ALA A 293 19.21 2.41 -16.82
C ALA A 293 18.90 3.58 -15.86
N VAL A 294 17.61 3.88 -15.66
CA VAL A 294 17.17 4.95 -14.78
C VAL A 294 17.26 4.54 -13.30
N LEU A 295 16.98 3.28 -12.96
CA LEU A 295 17.26 2.73 -11.62
C LEU A 295 18.77 2.73 -11.33
N ARG A 296 19.59 2.29 -12.29
CA ARG A 296 21.06 2.34 -12.20
C ARG A 296 21.55 3.77 -12.00
N ALA A 297 21.00 4.74 -12.72
CA ALA A 297 21.33 6.16 -12.54
C ALA A 297 20.95 6.67 -11.14
N ALA A 298 19.78 6.28 -10.63
CA ALA A 298 19.35 6.61 -9.27
C ALA A 298 20.28 6.01 -8.19
N LEU A 299 20.71 4.76 -8.38
CA LEU A 299 21.68 4.09 -7.51
C LEU A 299 23.04 4.82 -7.49
N VAL A 300 23.54 5.24 -8.66
CA VAL A 300 24.78 6.03 -8.76
C VAL A 300 24.64 7.37 -8.04
N HIS A 301 23.53 8.08 -8.27
CA HIS A 301 23.27 9.35 -7.58
C HIS A 301 23.28 9.18 -6.06
N PHE A 302 22.68 8.12 -5.53
CA PHE A 302 22.64 7.89 -4.08
C PHE A 302 24.02 7.63 -3.49
N LYS A 303 24.83 6.77 -4.13
CA LYS A 303 26.21 6.50 -3.68
C LYS A 303 27.06 7.78 -3.66
N VAL A 304 26.86 8.67 -4.64
CA VAL A 304 27.52 9.99 -4.67
C VAL A 304 27.01 10.89 -3.54
N ALA A 305 25.70 10.92 -3.28
CA ALA A 305 25.13 11.71 -2.19
C ALA A 305 25.63 11.25 -0.81
N GLU A 306 25.67 9.95 -0.53
CA GLU A 306 26.24 9.43 0.73
C GLU A 306 27.74 9.73 0.86
N PHE A 307 28.51 9.59 -0.22
CA PHE A 307 29.92 9.96 -0.24
C PHE A 307 30.13 11.44 0.09
N LEU A 308 29.33 12.34 -0.49
CA LEU A 308 29.41 13.77 -0.19
C LEU A 308 28.98 14.08 1.26
N ALA A 309 28.06 13.30 1.83
CA ALA A 309 27.51 13.53 3.17
C ALA A 309 28.55 13.15 4.22
N THR A 310 29.24 12.03 3.99
CA THR A 310 30.37 11.59 4.82
C THR A 310 31.56 12.55 4.73
N MET A 311 31.69 13.32 3.64
CA MET A 311 32.65 14.42 3.51
C MET A 311 32.19 15.74 4.16
N GLY A 312 31.03 15.79 4.80
CA GLY A 312 30.51 17.00 5.46
C GLY A 312 30.04 18.09 4.50
N VAL A 313 29.73 17.75 3.25
CA VAL A 313 29.20 18.70 2.27
C VAL A 313 27.68 18.77 2.42
N ASP A 314 27.12 19.98 2.50
CA ASP A 314 25.67 20.19 2.45
C ASP A 314 25.14 19.92 1.04
N ILE A 315 24.55 18.74 0.86
CA ILE A 315 24.17 18.17 -0.44
C ILE A 315 22.86 18.73 -0.98
N PHE A 316 21.92 19.05 -0.09
CA PHE A 316 20.57 19.43 -0.51
C PHE A 316 20.54 20.79 -1.21
N THR A 317 21.46 21.69 -0.88
CA THR A 317 21.60 23.00 -1.54
C THR A 317 22.40 22.96 -2.84
N LYS A 318 23.26 21.95 -3.06
CA LYS A 318 24.18 21.92 -4.22
C LYS A 318 23.80 20.91 -5.32
N VAL A 319 23.21 19.76 -4.98
CA VAL A 319 22.94 18.70 -5.97
C VAL A 319 21.65 18.92 -6.75
N SER A 320 20.70 19.69 -6.22
CA SER A 320 19.51 20.16 -6.96
C SER A 320 19.85 20.97 -8.22
N ARG A 321 21.10 21.48 -8.36
CA ARG A 321 21.58 22.22 -9.55
C ARG A 321 22.23 21.37 -10.64
N PHE A 322 22.41 20.06 -10.43
CA PHE A 322 23.13 19.19 -11.37
C PHE A 322 22.23 18.32 -12.25
N ILE A 323 20.91 18.54 -12.23
CA ILE A 323 19.97 17.86 -13.13
C ILE A 323 19.81 18.69 -14.41
N PRO A 324 20.24 18.20 -15.58
CA PRO A 324 19.99 18.88 -16.84
C PRO A 324 18.47 18.93 -17.10
N GLY A 325 17.91 20.13 -17.25
CA GLY A 325 16.53 20.31 -17.70
C GLY A 325 15.55 20.96 -16.73
N GLN A 326 15.98 21.40 -15.53
CA GLN A 326 15.17 22.31 -14.71
C GLN A 326 15.69 23.74 -14.86
N ARG A 327 14.91 24.55 -15.60
CA ARG A 327 14.91 26.02 -15.54
C ARG A 327 13.55 26.46 -15.04
#